data_AF-A0A931HG89-F1
#
_entry.id   AF-A0A931HG89-F1
#
_cell.length_a   1.000
_cell.length_b   1.000
_cell.length_c   1.000
_cell.angle_alpha   90.00
_cell.angle_beta   90.00
_cell.angle_gamma   90.00
#
_symmetry.space_group_name_H-M   'P 1'
#
loop_
_entity.id
_entity.type
_entity.pdbx_description
1 polymer ?
#
loop_
_entity_poly.entity_id
_entity_poly.type
_entity_poly.pdbx_seq_one_letter_code
_entity_poly.pdbx_strand_id
1 'polypeptide(L)'
;MQNFINQCNSWFTMYETSFQNDVQRVIFILSYISNKGKTGQWKQNYHRVYTNPQTKRFFPPSLAQFDADFQKAFGAIEEVQKARKKIQDVTQDRKDIDDYSTEFNNLAGKAQYDRYSADGNALLITLFEKGLPEHTTRYIIGVRPLPATIDEWQSAASYYENTYKIFLKRDKPFVKKKAWQASNQNNGRTSAPQTTTPKDPNAMDVDRMTTQERDDHIKKGKCFTCHQPGHMSRDCPKRPRKPA
;
A
#
# COMPACT_ATOMS: atom_id res chain seq x y z
N MET A 1 -26.99 -1.14 -6.99
CA MET A 1 -28.20 -1.05 -7.84
C MET A 1 -28.78 -2.38 -8.28
N GLN A 2 -28.00 -3.26 -8.92
CA GLN A 2 -28.53 -4.48 -9.56
C GLN A 2 -29.32 -5.40 -8.62
N ASN A 3 -28.88 -5.52 -7.36
CA ASN A 3 -29.58 -6.31 -6.35
C ASN A 3 -31.00 -5.78 -6.05
N PHE A 4 -31.18 -4.46 -6.03
CA PHE A 4 -32.49 -3.83 -5.82
C PHE A 4 -33.44 -4.09 -6.99
N ILE A 5 -32.94 -3.94 -8.22
CA ILE A 5 -33.71 -4.23 -9.44
C ILE A 5 -34.14 -5.70 -9.47
N ASN A 6 -33.23 -6.62 -9.14
CA ASN A 6 -33.53 -8.05 -9.09
C ASN A 6 -34.59 -8.37 -8.03
N GLN A 7 -34.53 -7.74 -6.85
CA GLN A 7 -35.55 -7.88 -5.81
C GLN A 7 -36.91 -7.39 -6.29
N CYS A 8 -37.00 -6.20 -6.87
CA CYS A 8 -38.26 -5.68 -7.42
C CYS A 8 -38.85 -6.61 -8.49
N ASN A 9 -38.02 -7.15 -9.39
CA ASN A 9 -38.46 -8.09 -10.40
C ASN A 9 -39.00 -9.39 -9.80
N SER A 10 -38.36 -9.95 -8.78
CA SER A 10 -38.90 -11.13 -8.06
C SER A 10 -40.26 -10.85 -7.41
N TRP A 11 -40.47 -9.65 -6.85
CA TRP A 11 -41.77 -9.24 -6.31
C TRP A 11 -42.83 -9.13 -7.41
N PHE A 12 -42.51 -8.58 -8.58
CA PHE A 12 -43.44 -8.50 -9.70
C PHE A 12 -43.79 -9.86 -10.29
N THR A 13 -42.83 -10.80 -10.32
CA THR A 13 -43.08 -12.18 -10.72
C THR A 13 -43.96 -12.93 -9.71
N MET A 14 -43.79 -12.68 -8.40
CA MET A 14 -44.60 -13.33 -7.36
C MET A 14 -46.04 -12.79 -7.31
N TYR A 15 -46.24 -11.50 -7.58
CA TYR A 15 -47.55 -10.82 -7.51
C TYR A 15 -48.05 -10.34 -8.87
N GLU A 16 -47.88 -11.17 -9.91
CA GLU A 16 -48.18 -10.83 -11.30
C GLU A 16 -49.64 -10.40 -11.52
N THR A 17 -50.58 -11.00 -10.78
CA THR A 17 -52.02 -10.67 -10.84
C THR A 17 -52.38 -9.32 -10.21
N SER A 18 -51.55 -8.81 -9.30
CA SER A 18 -51.77 -7.54 -8.58
C SER A 18 -51.08 -6.36 -9.25
N PHE A 19 -50.05 -6.61 -10.06
CA PHE A 19 -49.28 -5.61 -10.80
C PHE A 19 -49.55 -5.68 -12.30
N GLN A 20 -50.82 -5.54 -12.69
CA GLN A 20 -51.23 -5.57 -14.11
C GLN A 20 -50.88 -4.28 -14.85
N ASN A 21 -50.75 -3.16 -14.12
CA ASN A 21 -50.44 -1.86 -14.69
C ASN A 21 -49.00 -1.45 -14.39
N ASP A 22 -48.27 -0.99 -15.40
CA ASP A 22 -46.91 -0.43 -15.24
C ASP A 22 -46.87 0.71 -14.21
N VAL A 23 -47.95 1.49 -14.13
CA VAL A 23 -48.12 2.56 -13.12
C VAL A 23 -48.04 2.02 -11.69
N GLN A 24 -48.63 0.85 -11.41
CA GLN A 24 -48.58 0.24 -10.07
C GLN A 24 -47.17 -0.25 -9.73
N ARG A 25 -46.45 -0.79 -10.72
CA ARG A 25 -45.06 -1.23 -10.57
C ARG A 25 -44.14 -0.06 -10.26
N VAL A 26 -44.29 1.06 -10.97
CA VAL A 26 -43.51 2.29 -10.72
C VAL A 26 -43.82 2.88 -9.34
N ILE A 27 -45.10 2.95 -8.94
CA ILE A 27 -45.49 3.43 -7.60
C ILE A 27 -44.89 2.54 -6.50
N PHE A 28 -44.90 1.22 -6.70
CA PHE A 28 -44.29 0.27 -5.75
C PHE A 28 -42.78 0.50 -5.62
N ILE A 29 -42.06 0.61 -6.73
CA ILE A 29 -40.61 0.89 -6.70
C ILE A 29 -40.34 2.21 -5.98
N LEU A 30 -41.09 3.27 -6.31
CA LEU A 30 -40.96 4.57 -5.65
C LEU A 30 -41.23 4.49 -4.14
N SER A 31 -42.15 3.63 -3.69
CA SER A 31 -42.42 3.42 -2.26
C SER A 31 -41.22 2.81 -1.52
N TYR A 32 -40.47 1.94 -2.20
CA TYR A 32 -39.31 1.22 -1.66
C TYR A 32 -38.03 2.07 -1.70
N ILE A 33 -37.97 3.09 -2.56
CA ILE A 33 -36.86 4.04 -2.60
C ILE A 33 -36.86 4.87 -1.31
N SER A 34 -35.73 4.84 -0.61
CA SER A 34 -35.53 5.59 0.63
C SER A 34 -35.75 7.09 0.43
N ASN A 35 -36.53 7.69 1.33
CA ASN A 35 -36.79 9.13 1.38
C ASN A 35 -35.58 9.95 1.89
N LYS A 36 -34.46 9.31 2.21
CA LYS A 36 -33.27 9.97 2.76
C LYS A 36 -32.19 10.17 1.69
N GLY A 37 -31.48 11.28 1.75
CA GLY A 37 -30.35 11.57 0.86
C GLY A 37 -30.75 11.86 -0.59
N LYS A 38 -29.84 11.56 -1.53
CA LYS A 38 -29.98 11.87 -2.96
C LYS A 38 -31.17 11.16 -3.62
N THR A 39 -31.50 9.95 -3.17
CA THR A 39 -32.66 9.19 -3.66
C THR A 39 -33.98 9.83 -3.27
N GLY A 40 -34.07 10.40 -2.06
CA GLY A 40 -35.24 11.14 -1.58
C GLY A 40 -35.48 12.42 -2.39
N GLN A 41 -34.42 13.19 -2.64
CA GLN A 41 -34.50 14.39 -3.49
C GLN A 41 -34.92 14.07 -4.92
N TRP A 42 -34.35 13.02 -5.50
CA TRP A 42 -34.74 12.56 -6.84
C TRP A 42 -36.20 12.12 -6.89
N LYS A 43 -36.66 11.32 -5.92
CA LYS A 43 -38.07 10.89 -5.79
C LYS A 43 -39.02 12.09 -5.71
N GLN A 44 -38.65 13.12 -4.95
CA GLN A 44 -39.46 14.34 -4.80
C GLN A 44 -39.52 15.15 -6.09
N ASN A 45 -38.41 15.26 -6.83
CA ASN A 45 -38.38 15.87 -8.15
C ASN A 45 -39.18 15.04 -9.17
N TYR A 46 -39.10 13.72 -9.11
CA TYR A 46 -39.85 12.79 -9.95
C TYR A 46 -41.37 12.96 -9.72
N HIS A 47 -41.80 13.00 -8.46
CA HIS A 47 -43.19 13.34 -8.13
C HIS A 47 -43.60 14.72 -8.68
N ARG A 48 -42.74 15.73 -8.57
CA ARG A 48 -43.04 17.07 -9.11
C ARG A 48 -43.24 17.09 -10.63
N VAL A 49 -42.43 16.35 -11.37
CA VAL A 49 -42.49 16.31 -12.85
C VAL A 49 -43.75 15.60 -13.34
N TYR A 50 -44.13 14.49 -12.71
CA TYR A 50 -45.24 13.64 -13.15
C TYR A 50 -46.55 13.85 -12.38
N THR A 51 -46.60 14.84 -11.48
CA THR A 51 -47.85 15.23 -10.81
C THR A 51 -48.48 16.38 -11.59
N ASN A 52 -49.74 16.22 -11.99
CA ASN A 52 -50.49 17.30 -12.60
C ASN A 52 -50.73 18.42 -11.57
N PRO A 53 -50.34 19.69 -11.86
CA PRO A 53 -50.47 20.80 -10.93
C PRO A 53 -51.90 21.09 -10.47
N GLN A 54 -52.90 20.78 -11.30
CA GLN A 54 -54.31 21.11 -11.02
C GLN A 54 -55.06 19.98 -10.32
N THR A 55 -54.82 18.73 -10.72
CA THR A 55 -55.56 17.58 -10.17
C THR A 55 -54.84 16.87 -9.03
N LYS A 56 -53.58 17.24 -8.75
CA LYS A 56 -52.66 16.56 -7.82
C LYS A 56 -52.53 15.05 -8.05
N ARG A 57 -53.03 14.53 -9.17
CA ARG A 57 -52.88 13.13 -9.55
C ARG A 57 -51.48 12.90 -10.07
N PHE A 58 -50.84 11.87 -9.53
CA PHE A 58 -49.55 11.37 -9.98
C PHE A 58 -49.78 10.41 -11.14
N PHE A 59 -49.21 10.72 -12.31
CA PHE A 59 -49.27 9.87 -13.49
C PHE A 59 -47.85 9.49 -13.90
N PRO A 60 -47.27 8.44 -13.29
CA PRO A 60 -45.94 8.00 -13.65
C PRO A 60 -45.94 7.45 -15.09
N PRO A 61 -44.81 7.56 -15.80
CA PRO A 61 -44.67 7.00 -17.13
C PRO A 61 -44.58 5.46 -17.07
N SER A 62 -44.44 4.81 -18.23
CA SER A 62 -44.28 3.36 -18.31
C SER A 62 -43.04 2.88 -17.54
N LEU A 63 -43.02 1.59 -17.19
CA LEU A 63 -41.91 0.99 -16.46
C LEU A 63 -40.58 1.14 -17.21
N ALA A 64 -40.59 1.02 -18.54
CA ALA A 64 -39.41 1.20 -19.38
C ALA A 64 -38.82 2.63 -19.31
N GLN A 65 -39.68 3.65 -19.26
CA GLN A 65 -39.25 5.03 -19.15
C GLN A 65 -38.71 5.32 -17.75
N PHE A 66 -39.36 4.77 -16.72
CA PHE A 66 -38.89 4.83 -15.35
C PHE A 66 -37.49 4.19 -15.21
N ASP A 67 -37.28 3.01 -15.80
CA ASP A 67 -35.98 2.33 -15.77
C ASP A 67 -34.89 3.17 -16.45
N ALA A 68 -35.20 3.80 -17.59
CA ALA A 68 -34.27 4.70 -18.26
C ALA A 68 -33.91 5.92 -17.39
N ASP A 69 -34.90 6.57 -16.78
CA ASP A 69 -34.68 7.72 -15.90
C ASP A 69 -33.92 7.32 -14.62
N PHE A 70 -34.22 6.14 -14.07
CA PHE A 70 -33.57 5.59 -12.89
C PHE A 70 -32.11 5.20 -13.18
N GLN A 71 -31.84 4.53 -14.30
CA GLN A 71 -30.48 4.22 -14.74
C GLN A 71 -29.68 5.49 -15.08
N LYS A 72 -30.32 6.50 -15.67
CA LYS A 72 -29.68 7.80 -15.91
C LYS A 72 -29.33 8.51 -14.60
N ALA A 73 -30.23 8.46 -13.62
CA ALA A 73 -30.04 9.15 -12.33
C ALA A 73 -29.08 8.42 -11.38
N PHE A 74 -28.95 7.10 -11.47
CA PHE A 74 -28.19 6.34 -10.49
C PHE A 74 -27.20 5.32 -11.08
N GLY A 75 -27.42 4.80 -12.28
CA GLY A 75 -26.56 3.77 -12.90
C GLY A 75 -25.16 4.26 -13.24
N ALA A 76 -25.04 5.45 -13.86
CA ALA A 76 -23.73 6.07 -14.10
C ALA A 76 -23.21 6.82 -12.86
N ILE A 77 -24.11 7.45 -12.10
CA ILE A 77 -23.73 8.36 -11.02
C ILE A 77 -23.12 7.62 -9.83
N GLU A 78 -23.63 6.46 -9.42
CA GLU A 78 -23.01 5.75 -8.29
C GLU A 78 -21.61 5.23 -8.61
N GLU A 79 -21.42 4.63 -9.79
CA GLU A 79 -20.12 4.11 -10.22
C GLU A 79 -19.11 5.23 -10.47
N VAL A 80 -19.53 6.33 -11.12
CA VAL A 80 -18.69 7.52 -11.32
C VAL A 80 -18.33 8.17 -9.99
N GLN A 81 -19.28 8.34 -9.06
CA GLN A 81 -19.00 8.96 -7.76
C GLN A 81 -18.11 8.07 -6.89
N LYS A 82 -18.30 6.74 -6.94
CA LYS A 82 -17.43 5.78 -6.27
C LYS A 82 -16.03 5.79 -6.87
N ALA A 83 -15.90 5.87 -8.19
CA ALA A 83 -14.62 6.03 -8.87
C ALA A 83 -13.94 7.36 -8.50
N ARG A 84 -14.68 8.47 -8.46
CA ARG A 84 -14.19 9.80 -8.03
C ARG A 84 -13.73 9.83 -6.57
N LYS A 85 -14.40 9.11 -5.68
CA LYS A 85 -13.94 8.99 -4.30
C LYS A 85 -12.67 8.14 -4.23
N LYS A 86 -12.68 6.98 -4.91
CA LYS A 86 -11.52 6.08 -4.94
C LYS A 86 -10.27 6.71 -5.55
N ILE A 87 -10.40 7.50 -6.63
CA ILE A 87 -9.25 8.17 -7.26
C ILE A 87 -8.64 9.26 -6.38
N GLN A 88 -9.39 9.81 -5.41
CA GLN A 88 -8.86 10.77 -4.43
C GLN A 88 -8.13 10.09 -3.27
N ASP A 89 -8.48 8.84 -3.00
CA ASP A 89 -7.97 8.02 -1.90
C ASP A 89 -6.85 7.06 -2.36
N VAL A 90 -6.63 6.91 -3.67
CA VAL A 90 -5.63 5.99 -4.23
C VAL A 90 -4.23 6.57 -4.03
N THR A 91 -3.40 5.86 -3.29
CA THR A 91 -2.01 6.22 -3.02
C THR A 91 -1.07 5.14 -3.51
N GLN A 92 0.11 5.54 -4.01
CA GLN A 92 1.21 4.64 -4.30
C GLN A 92 1.91 4.28 -2.97
N ASP A 93 1.36 3.33 -2.21
CA ASP A 93 1.90 2.94 -0.90
C ASP A 93 3.09 1.98 -1.00
N ARG A 94 2.95 0.91 -1.80
CA ARG A 94 3.84 -0.25 -1.92
C ARG A 94 3.77 -0.93 -3.29
N LYS A 95 2.82 -0.53 -4.13
CA LYS A 95 2.71 -1.04 -5.51
C LYS A 95 3.72 -0.32 -6.41
N ASP A 96 4.17 -1.02 -7.45
CA ASP A 96 4.98 -0.43 -8.51
C ASP A 96 4.25 0.77 -9.11
N ILE A 97 4.97 1.82 -9.50
CA ILE A 97 4.38 2.99 -10.16
C ILE A 97 3.58 2.62 -11.40
N ASP A 98 3.97 1.55 -12.11
CA ASP A 98 3.26 1.08 -13.31
C ASP A 98 1.89 0.46 -12.94
N ASP A 99 1.83 -0.29 -11.83
CA ASP A 99 0.57 -0.83 -11.29
C ASP A 99 -0.34 0.29 -10.79
N TYR A 100 0.23 1.27 -10.09
CA TYR A 100 -0.49 2.47 -9.62
C TYR A 100 -1.04 3.29 -10.80
N SER A 101 -0.22 3.53 -11.83
CA SER A 101 -0.63 4.27 -13.03
C SER A 101 -1.77 3.56 -13.77
N THR A 102 -1.72 2.22 -13.83
CA THR A 102 -2.80 1.42 -14.41
C THR A 102 -4.09 1.52 -13.60
N GLU A 103 -4.02 1.42 -12.26
CA GLU A 103 -5.18 1.56 -11.38
C GLU A 103 -5.78 2.97 -11.47
N PHE A 104 -4.93 4.01 -11.48
CA PHE A 104 -5.32 5.40 -11.64
C PHE A 104 -6.02 5.64 -12.97
N ASN A 105 -5.47 5.15 -14.08
CA ASN A 105 -6.06 5.30 -15.41
C ASN A 105 -7.41 4.60 -15.54
N ASN A 106 -7.55 3.42 -14.93
CA ASN A 106 -8.84 2.72 -14.87
C ASN A 106 -9.88 3.48 -14.05
N LEU A 107 -9.49 4.06 -12.91
CA LEU A 107 -10.37 4.89 -12.09
C LEU A 107 -10.74 6.20 -12.80
N ALA A 108 -9.80 6.80 -13.52
CA ALA A 108 -10.01 8.02 -14.30
C ALA A 108 -11.03 7.78 -15.42
N GLY A 109 -10.90 6.66 -16.15
CA GLY A 109 -11.86 6.25 -17.16
C GLY A 109 -13.26 5.98 -16.58
N LYS A 110 -13.34 5.30 -15.42
CA LYS A 110 -14.61 5.06 -14.71
C LYS A 110 -15.25 6.35 -14.17
N ALA A 111 -14.43 7.34 -13.79
CA ALA A 111 -14.88 8.64 -13.32
C ALA A 111 -15.23 9.62 -14.46
N GLN A 112 -15.03 9.20 -15.72
CA GLN A 112 -15.24 9.99 -16.93
C GLN A 112 -14.45 11.32 -16.93
N TYR A 113 -13.20 11.28 -16.47
CA TYR A 113 -12.32 12.43 -16.64
C TYR A 113 -11.84 12.51 -18.09
N ASP A 114 -11.89 13.72 -18.65
CA ASP A 114 -11.36 13.98 -19.97
C ASP A 114 -9.83 14.08 -19.90
N ARG A 115 -9.13 13.11 -20.50
CA ARG A 115 -7.66 13.08 -20.55
C ARG A 115 -7.10 14.07 -21.57
N TYR A 116 -7.88 14.53 -22.54
CA TYR A 116 -7.39 15.36 -23.64
C TYR A 116 -7.71 16.84 -23.44
N SER A 117 -8.67 17.17 -22.57
CA SER A 117 -8.92 18.55 -22.16
C SER A 117 -7.82 19.08 -21.23
N ALA A 118 -7.46 20.35 -21.38
CA ALA A 118 -6.49 21.03 -20.53
C ALA A 118 -6.94 21.03 -19.05
N ASP A 119 -8.23 21.30 -18.80
CA ASP A 119 -8.80 21.32 -17.44
C ASP A 119 -8.83 19.91 -16.83
N GLY A 120 -9.11 18.90 -17.66
CA GLY A 120 -9.13 17.51 -17.24
C GLY A 120 -7.73 16.98 -16.93
N ASN A 121 -6.71 17.33 -17.74
CA ASN A 121 -5.32 17.05 -17.44
C ASN A 121 -4.86 17.71 -16.14
N ALA A 122 -5.16 19.00 -15.94
CA ALA A 122 -4.79 19.69 -14.70
C ALA A 122 -5.38 18.99 -13.47
N LEU A 123 -6.65 18.59 -13.53
CA LEU A 123 -7.30 17.81 -12.46
C LEU A 123 -6.63 16.46 -12.25
N LEU A 124 -6.37 15.70 -13.32
CA LEU A 124 -5.70 14.40 -13.22
C LEU A 124 -4.29 14.54 -12.63
N ILE A 125 -3.54 15.58 -13.01
CA ILE A 125 -2.23 15.89 -12.46
C ILE A 125 -2.34 16.17 -10.96
N THR A 126 -3.25 17.03 -10.50
CA THR A 126 -3.41 17.31 -9.07
C THR A 126 -3.82 16.09 -8.25
N LEU A 127 -4.64 15.20 -8.82
CA LEU A 127 -5.04 13.95 -8.17
C LEU A 127 -3.88 12.96 -8.11
N PHE A 128 -3.11 12.85 -9.19
CA PHE A 128 -1.93 12.00 -9.27
C PHE A 128 -0.83 12.49 -8.32
N GLU A 129 -0.59 13.80 -8.27
CA GLU A 129 0.36 14.47 -7.35
C GLU A 129 0.07 14.12 -5.88
N LYS A 130 -1.21 14.14 -5.49
CA LYS A 130 -1.64 13.81 -4.12
C LYS A 130 -1.45 12.33 -3.77
N GLY A 131 -1.57 11.44 -4.76
CA GLY A 131 -1.42 10.00 -4.56
C GLY A 131 0.03 9.51 -4.62
N LEU A 132 0.94 10.31 -5.15
CA LEU A 132 2.37 9.99 -5.24
C LEU A 132 3.12 10.24 -3.92
N PRO A 133 4.22 9.51 -3.66
CA PRO A 133 5.12 9.81 -2.56
C PRO A 133 5.81 11.16 -2.75
N GLU A 134 6.02 11.90 -1.66
CA GLU A 134 6.57 13.27 -1.69
C GLU A 134 7.92 13.37 -2.45
N HIS A 135 8.79 12.38 -2.30
CA HIS A 135 10.09 12.36 -2.96
C HIS A 135 9.99 12.24 -4.48
N THR A 136 9.02 11.46 -4.99
CA THR A 136 8.73 11.32 -6.42
C THR A 136 8.13 12.61 -6.97
N THR A 137 7.13 13.19 -6.28
CA THR A 137 6.51 14.46 -6.67
C THR A 137 7.54 15.59 -6.74
N ARG A 138 8.42 15.69 -5.74
CA ARG A 138 9.48 16.71 -5.70
C ARG A 138 10.47 16.54 -6.85
N TYR A 139 10.79 15.31 -7.24
CA TYR A 139 11.62 15.05 -8.40
C TYR A 139 10.95 15.54 -9.68
N ILE A 140 9.68 15.17 -9.91
CA ILE A 140 8.93 15.51 -11.13
C ILE A 140 8.79 17.04 -11.29
N ILE A 141 8.45 17.76 -10.21
CA ILE A 141 8.36 19.23 -10.21
C ILE A 141 9.72 19.89 -10.56
N GLY A 142 10.83 19.23 -10.22
CA GLY A 142 12.18 19.68 -10.54
C GLY A 142 12.62 19.40 -11.98
N VAL A 143 11.91 18.56 -12.74
CA VAL A 143 12.23 18.25 -14.14
C VAL A 143 11.88 19.44 -15.04
N ARG A 144 12.74 19.70 -16.04
CA ARG A 144 12.58 20.77 -17.04
C ARG A 144 12.52 20.13 -18.44
N PRO A 145 11.49 20.40 -19.26
CA PRO A 145 10.30 21.21 -18.96
C PRO A 145 9.36 20.53 -17.95
N LEU A 146 8.55 21.34 -17.25
CA LEU A 146 7.55 20.82 -16.32
C LEU A 146 6.52 20.01 -17.11
N PRO A 147 6.27 18.74 -16.76
CA PRO A 147 5.27 17.91 -17.42
C PRO A 147 3.88 18.57 -17.41
N ALA A 148 3.28 18.72 -18.60
CA ALA A 148 2.01 19.40 -18.79
C ALA A 148 0.83 18.44 -18.94
N THR A 149 1.10 17.16 -19.17
CA THR A 149 0.08 16.11 -19.38
C THR A 149 0.22 14.99 -18.35
N ILE A 150 -0.89 14.31 -18.04
CA ILE A 150 -0.84 13.18 -17.12
C ILE A 150 0.10 12.06 -17.60
N ASP A 151 0.21 11.87 -18.93
CA ASP A 151 1.06 10.84 -19.53
C ASP A 151 2.56 11.16 -19.37
N GLU A 152 2.94 12.44 -19.45
CA GLU A 152 4.29 12.90 -19.13
C GLU A 152 4.60 12.74 -17.63
N TRP A 153 3.63 13.04 -16.76
CA TRP A 153 3.75 12.82 -15.31
C TRP A 153 3.98 11.35 -14.97
N GLN A 154 3.19 10.45 -15.57
CA GLN A 154 3.33 8.99 -15.40
C GLN A 154 4.69 8.51 -15.91
N SER A 155 5.14 9.00 -17.07
CA SER A 155 6.45 8.64 -17.64
C SER A 155 7.60 9.12 -16.75
N ALA A 156 7.54 10.35 -16.22
CA ALA A 156 8.54 10.89 -15.32
C ALA A 156 8.60 10.12 -13.99
N ALA A 157 7.45 9.73 -13.45
CA ALA A 157 7.36 8.91 -12.25
C ALA A 157 7.99 7.52 -12.45
N SER A 158 7.66 6.85 -13.57
CA SER A 158 8.23 5.54 -13.93
C SER A 158 9.75 5.63 -14.13
N TYR A 159 10.24 6.68 -14.78
CA TYR A 159 11.67 6.92 -14.93
C TYR A 159 12.39 7.10 -13.58
N TYR A 160 11.81 7.88 -12.67
CA TYR A 160 12.37 8.10 -11.34
C TYR A 160 12.45 6.81 -10.51
N GLU A 161 11.38 6.01 -10.48
CA GLU A 161 11.38 4.76 -9.72
C GLU A 161 12.38 3.75 -10.30
N ASN A 162 12.47 3.66 -11.63
CA ASN A 162 13.42 2.78 -12.30
C ASN A 162 14.88 3.19 -12.01
N THR A 163 15.18 4.49 -12.06
CA THR A 163 16.52 5.01 -11.70
C THR A 163 16.84 4.80 -10.22
N TYR A 164 15.87 5.01 -9.33
CA TYR A 164 16.01 4.73 -7.90
C TYR A 164 16.25 3.23 -7.61
N LYS A 165 15.51 2.33 -8.28
CA LYS A 165 15.71 0.88 -8.22
C LYS A 165 17.12 0.48 -8.71
N ILE A 166 17.65 1.12 -9.76
CA ILE A 166 19.02 0.89 -10.24
C ILE A 166 20.05 1.35 -9.19
N PHE A 167 19.86 2.53 -8.62
CA PHE A 167 20.73 3.07 -7.57
C PHE A 167 20.77 2.14 -6.35
N LEU A 168 19.62 1.73 -5.82
CA LEU A 168 19.49 0.76 -4.72
C LEU A 168 20.17 -0.58 -4.99
N LYS A 169 20.16 -1.07 -6.25
CA LYS A 169 20.84 -2.31 -6.64
C LYS A 169 22.37 -2.14 -6.65
N ARG A 170 22.88 -0.96 -7.01
CA ARG A 170 24.32 -0.64 -7.01
C ARG A 170 24.86 -0.40 -5.59
N ASP A 171 24.07 0.26 -4.75
CA ASP A 171 24.42 0.59 -3.37
C ASP A 171 24.03 -0.48 -2.36
N LYS A 172 23.64 -1.69 -2.79
CA LYS A 172 23.68 -2.84 -1.88
C LYS A 172 25.10 -2.91 -1.35
N PRO A 173 25.33 -2.64 -0.04
CA PRO A 173 26.64 -2.83 0.52
C PRO A 173 27.02 -4.26 0.20
N PHE A 174 28.24 -4.49 -0.26
CA PHE A 174 28.80 -5.82 -0.25
C PHE A 174 28.80 -6.25 1.22
N VAL A 175 27.70 -6.84 1.67
CA VAL A 175 27.61 -7.55 2.94
C VAL A 175 28.53 -8.72 2.69
N LYS A 176 29.80 -8.58 3.07
CA LYS A 176 30.64 -9.72 3.38
C LYS A 176 29.74 -10.61 4.22
N LYS A 177 29.27 -11.72 3.65
CA LYS A 177 28.58 -12.75 4.43
C LYS A 177 29.51 -12.97 5.62
N LYS A 178 29.10 -12.52 6.81
CA LYS A 178 29.78 -12.95 8.02
C LYS A 178 29.64 -14.46 7.97
N ALA A 179 30.75 -15.12 7.62
CA ALA A 179 30.88 -16.56 7.81
C ALA A 179 30.37 -16.82 9.23
N TRP A 180 29.39 -17.71 9.35
CA TRP A 180 28.69 -18.09 10.56
C TRP A 180 29.56 -17.90 11.82
N GLN A 181 29.44 -16.74 12.46
CA GLN A 181 29.88 -16.55 13.83
C GLN A 181 28.64 -16.83 14.67
N ALA A 182 28.63 -18.04 15.24
CA ALA A 182 27.64 -18.44 16.23
C ALA A 182 27.54 -17.34 17.30
N SER A 183 26.30 -16.92 17.54
CA SER A 183 25.91 -15.97 18.58
C SER A 183 26.61 -16.29 19.91
N ASN A 184 27.32 -15.31 20.46
CA ASN A 184 27.37 -15.21 21.91
C ASN A 184 27.07 -13.76 22.28
N GLN A 185 25.90 -13.58 22.87
CA GLN A 185 25.40 -12.32 23.39
C GLN A 185 26.38 -11.77 24.43
N ASN A 186 26.76 -10.50 24.32
CA ASN A 186 26.44 -9.54 25.37
C ASN A 186 26.81 -8.11 24.95
N ASN A 187 25.75 -7.32 24.75
CA ASN A 187 25.51 -6.04 25.41
C ASN A 187 26.71 -5.12 25.70
N GLY A 188 26.72 -3.97 25.02
CA GLY A 188 26.91 -2.69 25.72
C GLY A 188 28.09 -1.81 25.31
N ARG A 189 27.73 -0.71 24.62
CA ARG A 189 28.24 0.66 24.81
C ARG A 189 29.54 1.08 24.11
N THR A 190 29.33 1.73 22.95
CA THR A 190 29.89 3.02 22.51
C THR A 190 31.32 3.36 22.91
N SER A 191 32.24 3.21 21.95
CA SER A 191 33.62 3.68 22.03
C SER A 191 33.71 5.19 21.81
N ALA A 192 34.12 5.92 22.84
CA ALA A 192 34.87 7.17 22.69
C ALA A 192 36.38 6.84 22.53
N PRO A 193 37.21 7.72 21.95
CA PRO A 193 38.61 7.42 21.66
C PRO A 193 39.44 7.37 22.95
N GLN A 194 40.19 6.27 23.15
CA GLN A 194 41.06 6.11 24.31
C GLN A 194 42.30 6.99 24.20
N THR A 195 42.49 7.81 25.23
CA THR A 195 43.74 8.46 25.58
C THR A 195 44.76 7.43 26.05
N THR A 196 46.02 7.66 25.70
CA THR A 196 47.19 6.87 26.07
C THR A 196 47.47 6.99 27.56
N THR A 197 47.39 5.89 28.32
CA THR A 197 48.02 5.78 29.65
C THR A 197 49.25 4.88 29.57
N PRO A 198 50.36 5.22 30.27
CA PRO A 198 51.60 4.45 30.23
C PRO A 198 51.44 3.09 30.93
N LYS A 199 52.01 2.03 30.35
CA LYS A 199 52.02 0.68 30.92
C LYS A 199 52.97 0.61 32.13
N ASP A 200 52.48 0.01 33.21
CA ASP A 200 53.20 -0.25 34.46
C ASP A 200 54.40 -1.19 34.21
N PRO A 201 55.63 -0.81 34.62
CA PRO A 201 56.85 -1.59 34.39
C PRO A 201 56.94 -2.89 35.20
N ASN A 202 56.00 -3.17 36.12
CA ASN A 202 56.00 -4.38 36.95
C ASN A 202 54.87 -5.38 36.62
N ALA A 203 54.18 -5.21 35.49
CA ALA A 203 53.26 -6.24 35.01
C ALA A 203 54.06 -7.45 34.50
N MET A 204 53.97 -8.59 35.21
CA MET A 204 54.53 -9.87 34.76
C MET A 204 53.92 -10.20 33.38
N ASP A 205 54.73 -10.12 32.32
CA ASP A 205 54.31 -10.44 30.96
C ASP A 205 54.04 -11.95 30.88
N VAL A 206 52.76 -12.31 30.85
CA VAL A 206 52.37 -13.70 30.62
C VAL A 206 52.46 -13.92 29.12
N ASP A 207 53.58 -14.48 28.66
CA ASP A 207 53.83 -14.73 27.25
C ASP A 207 52.61 -15.42 26.61
N ARG A 208 51.94 -14.66 25.74
CA ARG A 208 50.77 -15.14 25.03
C ARG A 208 51.25 -16.12 23.97
N MET A 209 51.09 -17.40 24.26
CA MET A 209 51.38 -18.51 23.34
C MET A 209 51.01 -18.18 21.90
N THR A 210 52.01 -18.33 21.02
CA THR A 210 51.90 -18.01 19.61
C THR A 210 50.85 -18.89 18.93
N THR A 211 50.35 -18.45 17.78
CA THR A 211 49.35 -19.22 17.03
C THR A 211 49.87 -20.60 16.62
N GLN A 212 51.15 -20.71 16.29
CA GLN A 212 51.79 -21.99 15.93
C GLN A 212 51.86 -22.96 17.10
N GLU A 213 52.24 -22.49 18.29
CA GLU A 213 52.27 -23.34 19.49
C GLU A 213 50.86 -23.81 19.89
N ARG A 214 49.85 -22.94 19.73
CA ARG A 214 48.45 -23.31 19.97
C ARG A 214 48.00 -24.43 19.03
N ASP A 215 48.32 -24.34 17.75
CA ASP A 215 47.93 -25.36 16.76
C ASP A 215 48.65 -26.69 17.01
N ASP A 216 49.92 -26.65 17.41
CA ASP A 216 50.71 -27.83 17.77
C ASP A 216 50.12 -28.56 18.99
N HIS A 217 49.61 -27.80 19.95
CA HIS A 217 48.89 -28.33 21.11
C HIS A 217 47.56 -29.00 20.74
N ILE A 218 46.81 -28.41 19.81
CA ILE A 218 45.57 -29.00 19.30
C ILE A 218 45.88 -30.30 18.55
N LYS A 219 46.86 -30.26 17.64
CA LYS A 219 47.22 -31.40 16.79
C LYS A 219 47.79 -32.58 17.57
N LYS A 220 48.59 -32.31 18.60
CA LYS A 220 49.21 -33.34 19.46
C LYS A 220 48.36 -33.70 20.69
N GLY A 221 47.18 -33.11 20.85
CA GLY A 221 46.31 -33.35 22.01
C GLY A 221 46.98 -33.05 23.35
N LYS A 222 47.76 -31.96 23.41
CA LYS A 222 48.48 -31.54 24.61
C LYS A 222 47.65 -30.54 25.42
N CYS A 223 47.70 -30.67 26.74
CA CYS A 223 47.06 -29.75 27.65
C CYS A 223 47.65 -28.34 27.51
N PHE A 224 46.82 -27.29 27.43
CA PHE A 224 47.30 -25.90 27.35
C PHE A 224 47.78 -25.34 28.69
N THR A 225 47.58 -26.07 29.78
CA THR A 225 47.99 -25.65 31.12
C THR A 225 49.29 -26.30 31.57
N CYS A 226 49.53 -27.57 31.20
CA CYS A 226 50.74 -28.31 31.60
C CYS A 226 51.57 -28.85 30.42
N HIS A 227 51.14 -28.62 29.18
CA HIS A 227 51.83 -29.00 27.93
C HIS A 227 52.07 -30.52 27.75
N GLN A 228 51.46 -31.37 28.58
CA GLN A 228 51.55 -32.84 28.48
C GLN A 228 50.49 -33.40 27.53
N PRO A 229 50.82 -34.42 26.72
CA PRO A 229 49.87 -35.06 25.80
C PRO A 229 48.87 -35.97 26.55
N GLY A 230 47.72 -36.23 25.92
CA GLY A 230 46.74 -37.23 26.37
C GLY A 230 45.53 -36.67 27.14
N HIS A 231 45.52 -35.38 27.47
CA HIS A 231 44.37 -34.71 28.09
C HIS A 231 44.31 -33.22 27.72
N MET A 232 43.10 -32.62 27.75
CA MET A 232 42.91 -31.18 27.54
C MET A 232 42.91 -30.44 28.90
N SER A 233 43.06 -29.11 28.87
CA SER A 233 43.12 -28.27 30.09
C SER A 233 41.95 -28.43 31.07
N ARG A 234 40.79 -28.93 30.60
CA ARG A 234 39.62 -29.20 31.45
C ARG A 234 39.85 -30.38 32.38
N ASP A 235 40.59 -31.39 31.91
CA ASP A 235 40.84 -32.65 32.61
C ASP A 235 42.26 -32.70 33.18
N CYS A 236 42.93 -31.55 33.30
CA CYS A 236 44.28 -31.48 33.79
C CYS A 236 44.34 -31.76 35.31
N PRO A 237 45.08 -32.79 35.76
CA PRO A 237 45.17 -33.14 37.17
C PRO A 237 45.90 -32.07 37.99
N LYS A 238 46.67 -31.18 37.34
CA LYS A 238 47.38 -30.06 37.96
C LYS A 238 46.57 -28.76 37.97
N ARG A 239 45.28 -28.79 37.61
CA ARG A 239 44.46 -27.59 37.59
C ARG A 239 44.20 -27.10 39.02
N PRO A 240 44.58 -25.87 39.40
CA PRO A 240 44.25 -25.33 40.71
C PRO A 240 42.73 -25.19 40.82
N ARG A 241 42.13 -25.85 41.82
CA ARG A 241 40.71 -25.68 42.14
C ARG A 241 40.55 -24.30 42.76
N LYS A 242 39.70 -23.46 42.18
CA LYS A 242 39.37 -22.16 42.78
C LYS A 242 38.61 -22.39 44.10
N PRO A 243 38.98 -21.71 45.20
CA PRO A 243 38.14 -21.70 46.40
C PRO A 243 36.78 -21.08 46.06
N ALA A 244 35.73 -21.65 46.66
CA ALA A 244 34.33 -21.29 46.41
C ALA A 244 34.01 -19.86 46.87
#